data_AF-T5AIL5-F1
#
_entry.id   AF-T5AIL5-F1
#
_cell.length_a   1.000
_cell.length_b   1.000
_cell.length_c   1.000
_cell.angle_alpha   90.00
_cell.angle_beta   90.00
_cell.angle_gamma   90.00
#
_symmetry.space_group_name_H-M   'P 1'
#
loop_
_entity.id
_entity.type
_entity.pdbx_description
1 polymer ?
#
loop_
_entity_poly.entity_id
_entity_poly.type
_entity_poly.pdbx_seq_one_letter_code
_entity_poly.pdbx_strand_id
1 'polypeptide(L)'
;MAAPQLAGYSYTHFAVTSPRAFVAHVEINRADKLNVFSRPMWLEFGRVFRQLSGDAEVRAVVLSGAGERAFTAGLDVRAAADEGPLAPGGADGHGGGDAARAAKALRGHIDEFQGCIAEMERCEKPVICVLHGISLGLAIDIACCADVRVCSSDTRFAVKEVDIGLAADVGTLARLPKIVGSTSWVKDVCLSARDFSASEALGVGFVSQVHEGKAAALEAGLAMAGGLAGKSPVPKAERTYVFELRLEQGHHVFLDDDALLVEVFDDVVVVVAVDVDDDGLDGRVALDEDA
;
A
#
# COMPACT_ATOMS: atom_id res chain seq x y z
N MET A 1 -27.08 2.72 6.73
CA MET A 1 -26.73 2.75 8.17
C MET A 1 -25.21 2.79 8.25
N ALA A 2 -24.62 3.59 9.14
CA ALA A 2 -23.16 3.61 9.31
C ALA A 2 -22.67 2.22 9.73
N ALA A 3 -21.57 1.76 9.13
CA ALA A 3 -20.98 0.48 9.49
C ALA A 3 -20.54 0.48 10.96
N PRO A 4 -20.68 -0.65 11.69
CA PRO A 4 -20.24 -0.71 13.07
C PRO A 4 -18.72 -0.57 13.17
N GLN A 5 -18.25 0.12 14.21
CA GLN A 5 -16.84 0.15 14.58
C GLN A 5 -16.33 -1.28 14.80
N LEU A 6 -15.14 -1.59 14.28
CA LEU A 6 -14.52 -2.89 14.52
C LEU A 6 -14.03 -2.95 15.98
N ALA A 7 -14.41 -4.01 16.70
CA ALA A 7 -14.10 -4.14 18.12
C ALA A 7 -12.57 -4.17 18.37
N GLY A 8 -12.11 -3.45 19.39
CA GLY A 8 -10.68 -3.37 19.70
C GLY A 8 -9.87 -2.39 18.84
N TYR A 9 -10.52 -1.67 17.92
CA TYR A 9 -9.90 -0.59 17.15
C TYR A 9 -10.37 0.76 17.69
N SER A 10 -9.48 1.47 18.39
CA SER A 10 -9.74 2.83 18.88
C SER A 10 -8.52 3.69 18.59
N TYR A 11 -8.70 4.59 17.63
CA TYR A 11 -7.65 5.34 16.98
C TYR A 11 -8.14 6.77 16.78
N THR A 12 -7.23 7.74 16.87
CA THR A 12 -7.59 9.17 16.85
C THR A 12 -7.73 9.67 15.42
N HIS A 13 -6.87 9.20 14.54
CA HIS A 13 -6.70 9.66 13.17
C HIS A 13 -7.15 8.65 12.13
N PHE A 14 -7.59 7.46 12.55
CA PHE A 14 -8.15 6.43 11.68
C PHE A 14 -9.45 5.89 12.27
N ALA A 15 -10.51 5.89 11.47
CA ALA A 15 -11.72 5.16 11.79
C ALA A 15 -11.61 3.75 11.19
N VAL A 16 -11.98 2.72 11.95
CA VAL A 16 -11.91 1.32 11.49
C VAL A 16 -13.25 0.66 11.72
N THR A 17 -13.95 0.33 10.65
CA THR A 17 -15.31 -0.24 10.69
C THR A 17 -15.37 -1.60 10.01
N SER A 18 -16.45 -2.34 10.22
CA SER A 18 -16.71 -3.63 9.57
C SER A 18 -17.99 -3.57 8.73
N PRO A 19 -17.97 -2.95 7.54
CA PRO A 19 -19.16 -2.78 6.69
C PRO A 19 -19.67 -4.10 6.10
N ARG A 20 -18.81 -5.12 6.00
CA ARG A 20 -19.14 -6.46 5.49
C ARG A 20 -18.44 -7.51 6.36
N ALA A 21 -18.92 -8.75 6.31
CA ALA A 21 -18.30 -9.85 7.05
C ALA A 21 -16.82 -10.02 6.64
N PHE A 22 -15.94 -10.08 7.65
CA PHE A 22 -14.49 -10.22 7.49
C PHE A 22 -13.79 -9.11 6.68
N VAL A 23 -14.44 -7.97 6.46
CA VAL A 23 -13.87 -6.81 5.76
C VAL A 23 -13.69 -5.67 6.74
N ALA A 24 -12.44 -5.25 6.96
CA ALA A 24 -12.15 -4.03 7.69
C ALA A 24 -12.09 -2.84 6.71
N HIS A 25 -12.77 -1.75 7.03
CA HIS A 25 -12.65 -0.49 6.32
C HIS A 25 -11.92 0.52 7.21
N VAL A 26 -10.69 0.86 6.80
CA VAL A 26 -9.85 1.88 7.41
C VAL A 26 -10.07 3.20 6.68
N GLU A 27 -10.49 4.23 7.40
CA GLU A 27 -10.69 5.57 6.84
C GLU A 27 -9.76 6.57 7.54
N ILE A 28 -8.93 7.29 6.76
CA ILE A 28 -8.09 8.38 7.27
C ILE A 28 -9.02 9.49 7.78
N ASN A 29 -8.97 9.80 9.07
CA ASN A 29 -10.00 10.56 9.77
C ASN A 29 -9.49 11.94 10.23
N ARG A 30 -9.16 12.82 9.28
CA ARG A 30 -8.78 14.22 9.54
C ARG A 30 -9.24 15.15 8.40
N ALA A 31 -10.50 14.98 8.01
CA ALA A 31 -11.06 15.56 6.79
C ALA A 31 -11.06 17.11 6.76
N ASP A 32 -11.18 17.74 7.93
CA ASP A 32 -11.11 19.19 8.10
C ASP A 32 -9.74 19.77 7.69
N LYS A 33 -8.69 18.95 7.72
CA LYS A 33 -7.33 19.27 7.25
C LYS A 33 -6.95 18.53 5.97
N LEU A 34 -7.92 18.05 5.18
CA LEU A 34 -7.65 17.27 3.96
C LEU A 34 -6.79 16.02 4.22
N ASN A 35 -6.94 15.40 5.40
CA ASN A 35 -6.26 14.17 5.77
C ASN A 35 -4.72 14.23 5.73
N VAL A 36 -4.11 15.42 5.90
CA VAL A 36 -2.65 15.57 5.92
C VAL A 36 -2.00 14.87 7.12
N PHE A 37 -0.86 14.22 6.89
CA PHE A 37 -0.16 13.39 7.87
C PHE A 37 0.81 14.18 8.74
N SER A 38 0.51 14.23 10.03
CA SER A 38 1.44 14.63 11.10
C SER A 38 2.10 13.41 11.72
N ARG A 39 3.23 13.55 12.44
CA ARG A 39 3.96 12.42 13.05
C ARG A 39 3.06 11.41 13.79
N PRO A 40 2.09 11.81 14.64
CA PRO A 40 1.18 10.86 15.27
C PRO A 40 0.38 10.00 14.28
N MET A 41 -0.02 10.54 13.13
CA MET A 41 -0.74 9.81 12.08
C MET A 41 0.11 8.73 11.42
N TRP A 42 1.40 9.00 11.16
CA TRP A 42 2.32 7.97 10.63
C TRP A 42 2.41 6.78 11.59
N LEU A 43 2.68 7.06 12.87
CA LEU A 43 2.80 6.01 13.89
C LEU A 43 1.49 5.24 14.07
N GLU A 44 0.34 5.92 13.97
CA GLU A 44 -0.96 5.29 14.08
C GLU A 44 -1.30 4.43 12.87
N PHE A 45 -0.97 4.88 11.66
CA PHE A 45 -1.12 4.10 10.43
C PHE A 45 -0.40 2.75 10.55
N GLY A 46 0.87 2.77 10.97
CA GLY A 46 1.65 1.54 11.17
C GLY A 46 1.02 0.60 12.22
N ARG A 47 0.49 1.15 13.33
CA ARG A 47 -0.20 0.34 14.36
C ARG A 47 -1.49 -0.28 13.83
N VAL A 48 -2.28 0.46 13.05
CA VAL A 48 -3.53 -0.03 12.45
C VAL A 48 -3.26 -1.25 11.58
N PHE A 49 -2.33 -1.14 10.63
CA PHE A 49 -2.05 -2.25 9.71
C PHE A 49 -1.36 -3.43 10.39
N ARG A 50 -0.48 -3.19 11.37
CA ARG A 50 0.09 -4.28 12.18
C ARG A 50 -0.97 -5.04 12.97
N GLN A 51 -1.93 -4.34 13.57
CA GLN A 51 -3.03 -4.97 14.30
C GLN A 51 -3.93 -5.76 13.33
N LEU A 52 -4.32 -5.16 12.19
CA LEU A 52 -5.08 -5.85 11.15
C LEU A 52 -4.36 -7.11 10.65
N SER A 53 -3.04 -7.05 10.48
CA SER A 53 -2.23 -8.19 10.04
C SER A 53 -2.25 -9.38 11.00
N GLY A 54 -2.54 -9.19 12.29
CA GLY A 54 -2.72 -10.28 13.25
C GLY A 54 -4.16 -10.67 13.53
N ASP A 55 -5.14 -9.90 13.05
CA ASP A 55 -6.56 -10.13 13.36
C ASP A 55 -7.15 -11.27 12.51
N ALA A 56 -7.64 -12.33 13.16
CA ALA A 56 -8.24 -13.50 12.52
C ALA A 56 -9.68 -13.24 12.01
N GLU A 57 -10.34 -12.20 12.53
CA GLU A 57 -11.67 -11.78 12.11
C GLU A 57 -11.63 -10.89 10.86
N VAL A 58 -10.43 -10.54 10.36
CA VAL A 58 -10.22 -9.74 9.15
C VAL A 58 -9.58 -10.59 8.07
N ARG A 59 -10.19 -10.60 6.88
CA ARG A 59 -9.71 -11.35 5.70
C ARG A 59 -9.43 -10.46 4.49
N ALA A 60 -9.86 -9.20 4.52
CA ALA A 60 -9.56 -8.17 3.53
C ALA A 60 -9.73 -6.79 4.17
N VAL A 61 -8.98 -5.82 3.65
CA VAL A 61 -8.95 -4.44 4.12
C VAL A 61 -9.27 -3.50 2.94
N VAL A 62 -10.08 -2.49 3.21
CA VAL A 62 -10.27 -1.34 2.32
C VAL A 62 -9.72 -0.11 3.02
N LEU A 63 -8.87 0.66 2.35
CA LEU A 63 -8.36 1.95 2.82
C LEU A 63 -8.99 3.09 2.00
N SER A 64 -9.55 4.10 2.67
CA SER A 64 -10.00 5.36 2.05
C SER A 64 -9.69 6.58 2.94
N GLY A 65 -10.04 7.78 2.48
CA GLY A 65 -9.97 9.01 3.30
C GLY A 65 -11.35 9.57 3.66
N ALA A 66 -11.49 10.16 4.84
CA ALA A 66 -12.74 10.78 5.30
C ALA A 66 -13.07 12.05 4.52
N GLY A 67 -14.37 12.31 4.39
CA GLY A 67 -14.90 13.44 3.61
C GLY A 67 -14.78 13.26 2.09
N GLU A 68 -15.33 14.22 1.34
CA GLU A 68 -15.40 14.16 -0.14
C GLU A 68 -14.20 14.81 -0.84
N ARG A 69 -13.45 15.67 -0.14
CA ARG A 69 -12.46 16.54 -0.80
C ARG A 69 -11.11 15.89 -1.07
N ALA A 70 -10.72 14.91 -0.24
CA ALA A 70 -9.38 14.34 -0.29
C ALA A 70 -9.37 12.91 0.25
N PHE A 71 -8.66 12.03 -0.44
CA PHE A 71 -8.04 10.87 0.18
C PHE A 71 -6.98 11.35 1.17
N THR A 72 -5.95 12.04 0.68
CA THR A 72 -5.03 12.86 1.48
C THR A 72 -4.30 13.88 0.62
N ALA A 73 -4.07 15.08 1.15
CA ALA A 73 -3.18 16.08 0.56
C ALA A 73 -1.70 15.84 0.88
N GLY A 74 -1.36 14.77 1.60
CA GLY A 74 0.00 14.30 1.82
C GLY A 74 0.59 14.71 3.16
N LEU A 75 1.87 15.10 3.18
CA LEU A 75 2.58 15.55 4.38
C LEU A 75 1.95 16.85 4.94
N ASP A 76 1.76 16.92 6.26
CA ASP A 76 1.46 18.17 6.95
C ASP A 76 2.73 19.04 6.99
N VAL A 77 2.97 19.81 5.92
CA VAL A 77 4.20 20.60 5.74
C VAL A 77 4.43 21.63 6.85
N ARG A 78 3.37 22.12 7.50
CA ARG A 78 3.49 23.05 8.63
C ARG A 78 4.01 22.31 9.86
N ALA A 79 3.38 21.17 10.20
CA ALA A 79 3.87 20.33 11.29
C ALA A 79 5.31 19.84 11.03
N ALA A 80 5.66 19.51 9.79
CA ALA A 80 7.01 19.11 9.42
C ALA A 80 8.05 20.25 9.56
N ALA A 81 7.65 21.49 9.28
CA ALA A 81 8.48 22.68 9.45
C ALA A 81 8.59 23.14 10.92
N ASP A 82 7.67 22.75 11.79
CA ASP A 82 7.69 23.13 13.20
C ASP A 82 8.37 22.08 14.09
N GLU A 83 8.17 20.78 13.79
CA GLU A 83 8.54 19.67 14.68
C GLU A 83 9.36 18.56 13.99
N GLY A 84 9.67 18.71 12.69
CA GLY A 84 10.31 17.71 11.87
C GLY A 84 11.73 18.08 11.39
N PRO A 85 12.36 17.23 10.56
CA PRO A 85 13.68 17.52 10.00
C PRO A 85 13.71 18.76 9.10
N LEU A 86 12.55 19.21 8.60
CA LEU A 86 12.39 20.44 7.83
C LEU A 86 12.33 21.70 8.71
N ALA A 87 12.37 21.55 10.03
CA ALA A 87 12.37 22.68 10.95
C ALA A 87 13.70 23.43 10.95
N PRO A 88 13.70 24.75 11.24
CA PRO A 88 14.92 25.51 11.43
C PRO A 88 15.81 24.87 12.51
N GLY A 89 16.91 24.23 12.10
CA GLY A 89 17.82 23.48 12.97
C GLY A 89 17.68 21.96 12.97
N GLY A 90 16.70 21.39 12.24
CA GLY A 90 16.42 19.94 12.14
C GLY A 90 17.31 19.18 11.15
N ALA A 91 17.62 19.78 9.99
CA ALA A 91 18.53 19.21 8.98
C ALA A 91 19.73 20.12 8.67
N ASP A 92 19.63 21.43 8.95
CA ASP A 92 20.55 22.45 8.46
C ASP A 92 21.77 22.67 9.36
N GLY A 93 22.02 21.83 10.36
CA GLY A 93 23.22 21.94 11.22
C GLY A 93 23.28 23.18 12.13
N HIS A 94 22.19 23.97 12.25
CA HIS A 94 22.17 25.14 13.12
C HIS A 94 21.91 24.80 14.60
N GLY A 95 21.59 23.53 14.90
CA GLY A 95 21.52 22.96 16.25
C GLY A 95 22.87 22.43 16.77
N GLY A 96 23.96 23.16 16.60
CA GLY A 96 25.26 22.91 17.27
C GLY A 96 25.95 21.56 17.02
N GLY A 97 25.46 20.70 16.12
CA GLY A 97 26.01 19.38 15.81
C GLY A 97 26.64 19.29 14.42
N ASP A 98 27.53 18.30 14.20
CA ASP A 98 28.12 18.06 12.88
C ASP A 98 27.12 17.39 11.90
N ALA A 99 27.40 17.54 10.60
CA ALA A 99 26.55 17.06 9.51
C ALA A 99 26.30 15.54 9.53
N ALA A 100 27.25 14.73 10.03
CA ALA A 100 27.08 13.28 10.07
C ALA A 100 26.06 12.87 11.15
N ARG A 101 26.03 13.56 12.30
CA ARG A 101 25.01 13.35 13.34
C ARG A 101 23.63 13.75 12.84
N ALA A 102 23.52 14.88 12.15
CA ALA A 102 22.25 15.32 11.54
C ALA A 102 21.74 14.32 10.51
N ALA A 103 22.61 13.84 9.60
CA ALA A 103 22.26 12.83 8.61
C ALA A 103 21.80 11.50 9.24
N LYS A 104 22.46 11.07 10.34
CA LYS A 104 22.04 9.86 11.08
C LYS A 104 20.65 10.03 11.72
N ALA A 105 20.36 11.19 12.30
CA ALA A 105 19.06 11.48 12.89
C ALA A 105 17.95 11.54 11.81
N LEU A 106 18.22 12.22 10.69
CA LEU A 106 17.33 12.27 9.54
C LEU A 106 17.06 10.87 8.99
N ARG A 107 18.10 10.03 8.86
CA ARG A 107 17.93 8.65 8.40
C ARG A 107 17.02 7.85 9.33
N GLY A 108 17.21 7.94 10.64
CA GLY A 108 16.33 7.27 11.61
C GLY A 108 14.87 7.74 11.52
N HIS A 109 14.64 9.02 11.23
CA HIS A 109 13.31 9.57 10.99
C HIS A 109 12.67 9.02 9.71
N ILE A 110 13.43 9.00 8.60
CA ILE A 110 12.97 8.44 7.33
C ILE A 110 12.64 6.95 7.50
N ASP A 111 13.51 6.18 8.16
CA ASP A 111 13.31 4.74 8.41
C ASP A 111 12.04 4.50 9.27
N GLU A 112 11.74 5.37 10.25
CA GLU A 112 10.49 5.31 11.04
C GLU A 112 9.25 5.49 10.14
N PHE A 113 9.26 6.48 9.25
CA PHE A 113 8.11 6.78 8.38
C PHE A 113 7.94 5.75 7.27
N GLN A 114 9.04 5.33 6.63
CA GLN A 114 9.05 4.20 5.71
C GLN A 114 8.50 2.94 6.40
N GLY A 115 8.95 2.66 7.62
CA GLY A 115 8.48 1.53 8.41
C GLY A 115 6.97 1.57 8.64
N CYS A 116 6.42 2.73 9.02
CA CYS A 116 4.99 2.91 9.23
C CYS A 116 4.17 2.61 7.96
N ILE A 117 4.57 3.17 6.81
CA ILE A 117 3.85 2.96 5.55
C ILE A 117 4.00 1.51 5.06
N ALA A 118 5.18 0.91 5.23
CA ALA A 118 5.47 -0.47 4.85
C ALA A 118 4.67 -1.51 5.64
N GLU A 119 4.14 -1.19 6.83
CA GLU A 119 3.24 -2.10 7.55
C GLU A 119 1.98 -2.45 6.73
N MET A 120 1.53 -1.56 5.83
CA MET A 120 0.40 -1.87 4.93
C MET A 120 0.77 -2.93 3.90
N GLU A 121 1.97 -2.86 3.32
CA GLU A 121 2.47 -3.87 2.37
C GLU A 121 2.78 -5.20 3.06
N ARG A 122 3.27 -5.16 4.31
CA ARG A 122 3.51 -6.35 5.14
C ARG A 122 2.25 -6.99 5.71
N CYS A 123 1.09 -6.33 5.56
CA CYS A 123 -0.17 -6.85 6.06
C CYS A 123 -0.53 -8.14 5.31
N GLU A 124 -0.70 -9.24 6.03
CA GLU A 124 -1.05 -10.56 5.46
C GLU A 124 -2.43 -10.59 4.78
N LYS A 125 -3.20 -9.52 4.90
CA LYS A 125 -4.55 -9.39 4.33
C LYS A 125 -4.51 -8.52 3.09
N PRO A 126 -5.28 -8.86 2.04
CA PRO A 126 -5.49 -7.97 0.91
C PRO A 126 -5.86 -6.56 1.33
N VAL A 127 -5.15 -5.57 0.79
CA VAL A 127 -5.48 -4.17 0.93
C VAL A 127 -5.89 -3.58 -0.41
N ILE A 128 -7.13 -3.09 -0.45
CA ILE A 128 -7.66 -2.32 -1.58
C ILE A 128 -7.66 -0.85 -1.18
N CYS A 129 -6.89 -0.03 -1.88
CA CYS A 129 -6.87 1.42 -1.67
C CYS A 129 -7.89 2.10 -2.59
N VAL A 130 -8.81 2.87 -2.01
CA VAL A 130 -9.84 3.64 -2.70
C VAL A 130 -9.48 5.13 -2.63
N LEU A 131 -9.04 5.69 -3.74
CA LEU A 131 -8.61 7.08 -3.86
C LEU A 131 -9.72 7.97 -4.41
N HIS A 132 -9.81 9.22 -3.94
CA HIS A 132 -10.80 10.20 -4.38
C HIS A 132 -10.30 11.62 -4.16
N GLY A 133 -10.85 12.57 -4.92
CA GLY A 133 -10.50 13.99 -4.80
C GLY A 133 -8.98 14.23 -4.78
N ILE A 134 -8.49 15.00 -3.82
CA ILE A 134 -7.06 15.27 -3.65
C ILE A 134 -6.33 14.01 -3.14
N SER A 135 -5.37 13.51 -3.93
CA SER A 135 -4.50 12.37 -3.62
C SER A 135 -3.04 12.69 -3.99
N LEU A 136 -2.34 13.47 -3.16
CA LEU A 136 -1.03 14.05 -3.50
C LEU A 136 0.10 13.55 -2.60
N GLY A 137 1.32 13.49 -3.15
CA GLY A 137 2.56 13.13 -2.44
C GLY A 137 2.44 11.77 -1.77
N LEU A 138 2.48 11.75 -0.44
CA LEU A 138 2.25 10.57 0.42
C LEU A 138 1.03 9.71 0.02
N ALA A 139 0.00 10.29 -0.60
CA ALA A 139 -1.11 9.49 -1.16
C ALA A 139 -0.61 8.42 -2.14
N ILE A 140 0.38 8.77 -2.97
CA ILE A 140 1.01 7.88 -3.95
C ILE A 140 1.88 6.84 -3.25
N ASP A 141 2.66 7.23 -2.24
CA ASP A 141 3.48 6.29 -1.46
C ASP A 141 2.60 5.23 -0.76
N ILE A 142 1.49 5.67 -0.16
CA ILE A 142 0.48 4.79 0.43
C ILE A 142 -0.12 3.90 -0.65
N ALA A 143 -0.69 4.47 -1.72
CA ALA A 143 -1.35 3.69 -2.77
C ALA A 143 -0.43 2.65 -3.41
N CYS A 144 0.86 2.94 -3.55
CA CYS A 144 1.85 2.01 -4.07
C CYS A 144 2.08 0.78 -3.19
N CYS A 145 1.73 0.84 -1.89
CA CYS A 145 1.82 -0.30 -0.97
C CYS A 145 0.56 -1.19 -0.98
N ALA A 146 -0.52 -0.77 -1.66
CA ALA A 146 -1.75 -1.55 -1.73
C ALA A 146 -1.64 -2.64 -2.81
N ASP A 147 -2.37 -3.75 -2.63
CA ASP A 147 -2.45 -4.79 -3.66
C ASP A 147 -3.24 -4.30 -4.88
N VAL A 148 -4.38 -3.65 -4.61
CA VAL A 148 -5.28 -3.13 -5.65
C VAL A 148 -5.61 -1.68 -5.37
N ARG A 149 -5.65 -0.88 -6.43
CA ARG A 149 -6.03 0.54 -6.37
C ARG A 149 -7.29 0.75 -7.20
N VAL A 150 -8.28 1.39 -6.59
CA VAL A 150 -9.52 1.85 -7.22
C VAL A 150 -9.61 3.36 -6.98
N CYS A 151 -10.14 4.13 -7.92
CA CYS A 151 -10.32 5.55 -7.67
C CYS A 151 -11.65 6.11 -8.18
N SER A 152 -11.98 7.29 -7.68
CA SER A 152 -13.03 8.12 -8.26
C SER A 152 -12.54 8.83 -9.52
N SER A 153 -13.45 9.09 -10.46
CA SER A 153 -13.19 9.85 -11.68
C SER A 153 -12.69 11.27 -11.45
N ASP A 154 -13.00 11.85 -10.29
CA ASP A 154 -12.56 13.20 -9.89
C ASP A 154 -11.19 13.24 -9.20
N THR A 155 -10.53 12.09 -9.07
CA THR A 155 -9.26 12.00 -8.34
C THR A 155 -8.16 12.74 -9.09
N ARG A 156 -7.48 13.62 -8.35
CA ARG A 156 -6.30 14.37 -8.78
C ARG A 156 -5.09 13.81 -8.06
N PHE A 157 -4.14 13.30 -8.83
CA PHE A 157 -2.92 12.69 -8.33
C PHE A 157 -1.70 13.55 -8.67
N ALA A 158 -0.65 13.47 -7.84
CA ALA A 158 0.67 13.99 -8.17
C ALA A 158 1.73 13.41 -7.21
N VAL A 159 2.93 13.14 -7.72
CA VAL A 159 4.15 12.93 -6.92
C VAL A 159 4.71 14.32 -6.62
N LYS A 160 4.50 14.84 -5.41
CA LYS A 160 4.59 16.29 -5.11
C LYS A 160 5.87 16.70 -4.39
N GLU A 161 6.72 15.76 -4.05
CA GLU A 161 7.87 15.94 -3.17
C GLU A 161 8.89 16.92 -3.76
N VAL A 162 9.09 16.91 -5.09
CA VAL A 162 10.08 17.81 -5.72
C VAL A 162 9.69 19.29 -5.65
N ASP A 163 8.39 19.61 -5.55
CA ASP A 163 7.92 21.00 -5.38
C ASP A 163 8.29 21.58 -4.00
N ILE A 164 8.57 20.72 -3.02
CA ILE A 164 9.08 21.12 -1.69
C ILE A 164 10.58 20.81 -1.54
N GLY A 165 11.28 20.52 -2.64
CA GLY A 165 12.72 20.29 -2.65
C GLY A 165 13.17 18.92 -2.14
N LEU A 166 12.27 17.92 -2.14
CA LEU A 166 12.56 16.57 -1.67
C LEU A 166 12.43 15.55 -2.81
N ALA A 167 13.23 14.48 -2.74
CA ALA A 167 12.92 13.26 -3.47
C ALA A 167 11.89 12.47 -2.67
N ALA A 168 10.96 11.79 -3.34
CA ALA A 168 10.01 10.92 -2.64
C ALA A 168 10.74 9.73 -2.01
N ASP A 169 10.81 9.72 -0.69
CA ASP A 169 11.65 8.84 0.11
C ASP A 169 10.85 7.82 0.94
N VAL A 170 9.52 7.86 0.94
CA VAL A 170 8.68 6.96 1.74
C VAL A 170 8.04 5.80 0.95
N GLY A 171 8.24 5.73 -0.36
CA GLY A 171 7.89 4.54 -1.14
C GLY A 171 7.72 4.70 -2.63
N THR A 172 7.31 5.87 -3.11
CA THR A 172 6.95 6.11 -4.51
C THR A 172 8.08 5.71 -5.45
N LEU A 173 9.31 6.18 -5.21
CA LEU A 173 10.45 5.87 -6.08
C LEU A 173 10.87 4.39 -6.04
N ALA A 174 10.54 3.66 -4.96
CA ALA A 174 10.85 2.25 -4.82
C ALA A 174 9.78 1.33 -5.42
N ARG A 175 8.52 1.77 -5.47
CA ARG A 175 7.36 0.93 -5.81
C ARG A 175 6.66 1.35 -7.10
N LEU A 176 6.51 2.64 -7.37
CA LEU A 176 5.83 3.13 -8.56
C LEU A 176 6.40 2.53 -9.86
N PRO A 177 7.73 2.45 -10.08
CA PRO A 177 8.30 1.82 -11.27
C PRO A 177 7.96 0.34 -11.44
N LYS A 178 7.57 -0.36 -10.36
CA LYS A 178 7.28 -1.80 -10.36
C LYS A 178 5.79 -2.10 -10.62
N ILE A 179 4.92 -1.10 -10.50
CA ILE A 179 3.46 -1.30 -10.56
C ILE A 179 2.80 -0.62 -11.76
N VAL A 180 3.53 0.21 -12.53
CA VAL A 180 3.04 0.85 -13.76
C VAL A 180 3.85 0.40 -14.98
N GLY A 181 3.27 0.53 -16.17
CA GLY A 181 3.87 0.01 -17.40
C GLY A 181 4.94 0.87 -18.06
N SER A 182 5.13 2.13 -17.64
CA SER A 182 6.00 3.09 -18.35
C SER A 182 6.97 3.83 -17.44
N THR A 183 8.24 3.44 -17.49
CA THR A 183 9.32 4.14 -16.77
C THR A 183 9.51 5.59 -17.23
N SER A 184 9.22 5.89 -18.51
CA SER A 184 9.24 7.28 -19.02
C SER A 184 8.18 8.13 -18.31
N TRP A 185 6.96 7.60 -18.17
CA TRP A 185 5.89 8.25 -17.44
C TRP A 185 6.23 8.44 -15.96
N VAL A 186 6.84 7.43 -15.31
CA VAL A 186 7.30 7.55 -13.92
C VAL A 186 8.27 8.72 -13.75
N LYS A 187 9.27 8.83 -14.63
CA LYS A 187 10.23 9.95 -14.59
C LYS A 187 9.54 11.28 -14.83
N ASP A 188 8.61 11.35 -15.76
CA ASP A 188 7.83 12.56 -16.04
C ASP A 188 7.08 13.03 -14.79
N VAL A 189 6.23 12.20 -14.17
CA VAL A 189 5.43 12.62 -13.01
C VAL A 189 6.29 12.89 -11.77
N CYS A 190 7.39 12.15 -11.57
CA CYS A 190 8.28 12.37 -10.42
C CYS A 190 9.15 13.62 -10.55
N LEU A 191 9.62 13.95 -11.76
CA LEU A 191 10.50 15.10 -11.98
C LEU A 191 9.74 16.41 -12.17
N SER A 192 8.52 16.34 -12.73
CA SER A 192 7.71 17.53 -13.00
C SER A 192 6.75 17.89 -11.86
N ALA A 193 6.46 16.95 -10.96
CA ALA A 193 5.37 17.05 -9.99
C ALA A 193 4.01 17.45 -10.60
N ARG A 194 3.81 17.21 -11.89
CA ARG A 194 2.56 17.55 -12.57
C ARG A 194 1.43 16.70 -12.04
N ASP A 195 0.23 17.24 -12.16
CA ASP A 195 -0.96 16.46 -11.89
C ASP A 195 -1.19 15.42 -12.99
N PHE A 196 -1.78 14.29 -12.60
CA PHE A 196 -2.35 13.31 -13.52
C PHE A 196 -3.77 12.92 -13.07
N SER A 197 -4.62 12.61 -14.05
CA SER A 197 -6.05 12.32 -13.83
C SER A 197 -6.30 10.84 -13.52
N ALA A 198 -7.51 10.51 -13.08
CA ALA A 198 -7.97 9.13 -12.98
C ALA A 198 -7.90 8.35 -14.30
N SER A 199 -8.18 9.01 -15.44
CA SER A 199 -8.08 8.37 -16.76
C SER A 199 -6.63 8.07 -17.15
N GLU A 200 -5.70 8.97 -16.84
CA GLU A 200 -4.27 8.76 -17.07
C GLU A 200 -3.75 7.66 -16.14
N ALA A 201 -4.12 7.69 -14.85
CA ALA A 201 -3.79 6.66 -13.87
C ALA A 201 -4.24 5.27 -14.31
N LEU A 202 -5.44 5.15 -14.89
CA LEU A 202 -5.93 3.90 -15.46
C LEU A 202 -5.09 3.48 -16.68
N GLY A 203 -4.81 4.42 -17.59
CA GLY A 203 -4.06 4.16 -18.83
C GLY A 203 -2.63 3.67 -18.60
N VAL A 204 -2.00 4.04 -17.49
CA VAL A 204 -0.64 3.58 -17.13
C VAL A 204 -0.62 2.36 -16.20
N GLY A 205 -1.80 1.86 -15.80
CA GLY A 205 -1.93 0.71 -14.90
C GLY A 205 -1.77 1.05 -13.41
N PHE A 206 -1.73 2.33 -13.04
CA PHE A 206 -1.64 2.73 -11.63
C PHE A 206 -2.91 2.37 -10.87
N VAL A 207 -4.11 2.55 -11.45
CA VAL A 207 -5.37 2.09 -10.86
C VAL A 207 -6.00 0.99 -11.71
N SER A 208 -6.71 0.06 -11.09
CA SER A 208 -7.41 -1.04 -11.76
C SER A 208 -8.83 -0.67 -12.18
N GLN A 209 -9.47 0.28 -11.49
CA GLN A 209 -10.85 0.72 -11.79
C GLN A 209 -11.04 2.19 -11.47
N VAL A 210 -11.90 2.85 -12.24
CA VAL A 210 -12.34 4.24 -12.05
C VAL A 210 -13.87 4.26 -11.97
N HIS A 211 -14.42 4.92 -10.96
CA HIS A 211 -15.87 5.00 -10.71
C HIS A 211 -16.35 6.44 -10.52
N GLU A 212 -17.64 6.69 -10.74
CA GLU A 212 -18.24 8.01 -10.59
C GLU A 212 -18.39 8.40 -9.11
N GLY A 213 -17.56 9.34 -8.65
CA GLY A 213 -17.58 9.82 -7.26
C GLY A 213 -16.99 8.84 -6.23
N LYS A 214 -16.71 9.35 -5.02
CA LYS A 214 -16.14 8.58 -3.91
C LYS A 214 -17.02 7.38 -3.52
N ALA A 215 -18.33 7.61 -3.43
CA ALA A 215 -19.27 6.58 -2.95
C ALA A 215 -19.27 5.33 -3.84
N ALA A 216 -19.30 5.50 -5.18
CA ALA A 216 -19.27 4.36 -6.10
C ALA A 216 -17.91 3.65 -6.06
N ALA A 217 -16.81 4.41 -5.99
CA ALA A 217 -15.47 3.84 -5.85
C ALA A 217 -15.31 3.02 -4.55
N LEU A 218 -15.87 3.53 -3.44
CA LEU A 218 -15.86 2.83 -2.15
C LEU A 218 -16.70 1.56 -2.18
N GLU A 219 -17.91 1.60 -2.75
CA GLU A 219 -18.73 0.39 -2.90
C GLU A 219 -18.06 -0.66 -3.79
N ALA A 220 -17.38 -0.25 -4.86
CA ALA A 220 -16.59 -1.15 -5.69
C ALA A 220 -15.43 -1.79 -4.90
N GLY A 221 -14.70 -1.00 -4.11
CA GLY A 221 -13.64 -1.50 -3.23
C GLY A 221 -14.17 -2.48 -2.18
N LEU A 222 -15.29 -2.16 -1.53
CA LEU A 222 -15.94 -3.03 -0.55
C LEU A 222 -16.49 -4.32 -1.17
N ALA A 223 -17.03 -4.25 -2.39
CA ALA A 223 -17.48 -5.43 -3.14
C ALA A 223 -16.31 -6.35 -3.47
N MET A 224 -15.20 -5.79 -3.96
CA MET A 224 -13.98 -6.54 -4.22
C MET A 224 -13.42 -7.18 -2.94
N ALA A 225 -13.36 -6.43 -1.83
CA ALA A 225 -12.92 -6.93 -0.53
C ALA A 225 -13.81 -8.07 -0.02
N GLY A 226 -15.13 -7.96 -0.17
CA GLY A 226 -16.07 -9.03 0.18
C GLY A 226 -15.86 -10.30 -0.63
N GLY A 227 -15.64 -10.17 -1.95
CA GLY A 227 -15.29 -11.30 -2.81
C GLY A 227 -13.97 -11.96 -2.42
N LEU A 228 -12.96 -11.16 -2.05
CA LEU A 228 -11.70 -11.68 -1.54
C LEU A 228 -11.91 -12.39 -0.19
N ALA A 229 -12.63 -11.78 0.74
CA ALA A 229 -12.91 -12.32 2.07
C ALA A 229 -13.64 -13.67 2.05
N GLY A 230 -14.48 -13.91 1.04
CA GLY A 230 -15.17 -15.19 0.82
C GLY A 230 -14.28 -16.35 0.37
N LYS A 231 -13.05 -16.08 -0.13
CA LYS A 231 -12.08 -17.12 -0.48
C LYS A 231 -11.39 -17.69 0.76
N SER A 232 -10.81 -18.90 0.65
CA SER A 232 -10.00 -19.52 1.71
C SER A 232 -8.96 -18.53 2.28
N PRO A 233 -8.80 -18.45 3.60
CA PRO A 233 -7.83 -17.54 4.22
C PRO A 233 -6.39 -18.04 4.13
N VAL A 234 -6.17 -19.37 3.97
CA VAL A 234 -4.83 -19.99 3.98
C VAL A 234 -3.92 -19.47 2.85
N PRO A 235 -4.36 -19.40 1.57
CA PRO A 235 -3.50 -18.91 0.48
C PRO A 235 -3.24 -17.39 0.49
N LYS A 236 -3.83 -16.63 1.42
CA LYS A 236 -3.69 -15.16 1.46
C LYS A 236 -2.50 -14.71 2.29
N ALA A 237 -2.15 -15.46 3.34
CA ALA A 237 -0.91 -15.26 4.08
C ALA A 237 0.33 -15.52 3.21
N GLU A 238 0.19 -16.37 2.18
CA GLU A 238 1.24 -16.66 1.18
C GLU A 238 1.43 -15.56 0.11
N ARG A 239 0.60 -14.51 0.10
CA ARG A 239 0.74 -13.37 -0.85
C ARG A 239 2.12 -12.77 -0.86
N THR A 240 2.73 -12.65 0.31
CA THR A 240 4.07 -12.09 0.47
C THR A 240 5.09 -12.92 -0.29
N TYR A 241 4.89 -14.23 -0.46
CA TYR A 241 5.88 -15.09 -1.10
C TYR A 241 5.65 -15.23 -2.62
N VAL A 242 4.41 -15.43 -3.08
CA VAL A 242 4.17 -15.78 -4.51
C VAL A 242 4.35 -14.59 -5.47
N PHE A 243 4.05 -13.35 -5.05
CA PHE A 243 4.22 -12.16 -5.91
C PHE A 243 5.63 -11.56 -5.82
N GLU A 244 6.31 -11.71 -4.69
CA GLU A 244 7.66 -11.16 -4.45
C GLU A 244 8.76 -12.04 -5.10
N LEU A 245 8.45 -13.31 -5.41
CA LEU A 245 9.30 -14.24 -6.17
C LEU A 245 9.62 -13.81 -7.61
N ARG A 246 9.06 -12.72 -8.14
CA ARG A 246 9.18 -12.37 -9.56
C ARG A 246 10.34 -11.46 -9.97
N LEU A 247 11.32 -11.10 -9.11
CA LEU A 247 12.39 -10.19 -9.56
C LEU A 247 13.83 -10.42 -9.04
N GLU A 248 14.14 -11.52 -8.36
CA GLU A 248 15.55 -11.87 -8.12
C GLU A 248 15.83 -13.32 -8.54
N GLN A 249 16.89 -13.49 -9.32
CA GLN A 249 17.20 -14.67 -10.11
C GLN A 249 17.21 -15.98 -9.31
N GLY A 250 16.49 -17.00 -9.79
CA GLY A 250 16.80 -18.42 -9.63
C GLY A 250 16.91 -18.97 -8.21
N HIS A 251 15.79 -19.14 -7.50
CA HIS A 251 15.78 -19.79 -6.19
C HIS A 251 14.81 -20.98 -6.17
N HIS A 252 15.27 -22.10 -5.61
CA HIS A 252 14.43 -23.25 -5.23
C HIS A 252 13.89 -23.01 -3.81
N VAL A 253 12.59 -23.20 -3.60
CA VAL A 253 11.95 -23.10 -2.27
C VAL A 253 11.52 -24.49 -1.86
N PHE A 254 11.94 -24.92 -0.66
CA PHE A 254 11.45 -26.13 -0.01
C PHE A 254 10.62 -25.70 1.20
N LEU A 255 9.41 -26.25 1.34
CA LEU A 255 8.59 -26.15 2.54
C LEU A 255 8.53 -27.56 3.16
N ASP A 256 8.55 -27.63 4.49
CA ASP A 256 8.43 -28.90 5.20
C ASP A 256 7.05 -29.53 4.91
N ASP A 257 7.09 -30.85 4.66
CA ASP A 257 6.03 -31.81 4.37
C ASP A 257 5.14 -31.61 3.12
N ASP A 258 5.19 -30.45 2.43
CA ASP A 258 4.56 -30.26 1.11
C ASP A 258 5.53 -29.51 0.16
N ALA A 259 5.96 -30.15 -0.94
CA ALA A 259 6.90 -29.56 -1.88
C ALA A 259 6.19 -28.84 -3.03
N LEU A 260 6.24 -27.50 -3.04
CA LEU A 260 5.85 -26.69 -4.20
C LEU A 260 7.08 -26.42 -5.07
N LEU A 261 7.16 -27.03 -6.25
CA LEU A 261 8.25 -26.79 -7.19
C LEU A 261 7.82 -25.72 -8.19
N VAL A 262 8.42 -24.53 -8.06
CA VAL A 262 8.20 -23.40 -8.97
C VAL A 262 9.45 -23.26 -9.84
N GLU A 263 9.33 -23.64 -11.11
CA GLU A 263 10.35 -23.36 -12.13
C GLU A 263 9.89 -22.20 -13.01
N VAL A 264 10.78 -21.22 -13.18
CA VAL A 264 10.56 -20.05 -14.03
C VAL A 264 11.52 -20.13 -15.21
N PHE A 265 10.96 -20.26 -16.41
CA PHE A 265 11.69 -20.16 -17.67
C PHE A 265 11.17 -18.96 -18.45
N ASP A 266 12.03 -17.98 -18.76
CA ASP A 266 11.83 -16.90 -19.74
C ASP A 266 10.35 -16.60 -20.05
N ASP A 267 9.65 -16.02 -19.06
CA ASP A 267 8.26 -15.55 -19.08
C ASP A 267 7.13 -16.56 -18.83
N VAL A 268 7.41 -17.83 -18.57
CA VAL A 268 6.44 -18.86 -18.17
C VAL A 268 6.67 -19.26 -16.70
N VAL A 269 5.59 -19.20 -15.91
CA VAL A 269 5.56 -19.74 -14.53
C VAL A 269 4.88 -21.09 -14.58
N VAL A 270 5.63 -22.16 -14.30
CA VAL A 270 5.05 -23.49 -14.11
C VAL A 270 4.95 -23.73 -12.61
N VAL A 271 3.70 -23.82 -12.12
CA VAL A 271 3.42 -24.19 -10.73
C VAL A 271 3.05 -25.67 -10.74
N VAL A 272 3.94 -26.52 -10.21
CA VAL A 272 3.62 -27.94 -9.98
C VAL A 272 3.37 -28.12 -8.49
N ALA A 273 2.11 -28.38 -8.13
CA ALA A 273 1.79 -28.91 -6.82
C ALA A 273 2.16 -30.40 -6.81
N VAL A 274 3.12 -30.78 -5.98
CA VAL A 274 3.45 -32.19 -5.75
C VAL A 274 2.94 -32.54 -4.37
N ASP A 275 1.93 -33.42 -4.32
CA ASP A 275 1.47 -34.05 -3.09
C ASP A 275 2.55 -35.04 -2.65
N VAL A 276 3.20 -34.79 -1.52
CA VAL A 276 4.28 -35.66 -1.02
C VAL A 276 3.71 -36.51 0.10
N ASP A 277 3.10 -37.64 -0.25
CA ASP A 277 2.81 -38.68 0.74
C ASP A 277 4.12 -39.23 1.33
N ASP A 278 4.05 -39.69 2.59
CA ASP A 278 5.14 -40.21 3.45
C ASP A 278 6.07 -41.28 2.81
N ASP A 279 5.74 -41.79 1.61
CA ASP A 279 6.49 -42.83 0.89
C ASP A 279 7.45 -42.30 -0.21
N GLY A 280 7.55 -40.98 -0.41
CA GLY A 280 8.54 -40.36 -1.29
C GLY A 280 8.09 -40.17 -2.75
N LEU A 281 8.69 -39.17 -3.41
CA LEU A 281 8.36 -38.59 -4.72
C LEU A 281 8.08 -39.63 -5.83
N ASP A 282 6.80 -39.96 -6.10
CA ASP A 282 6.37 -40.57 -7.37
C ASP A 282 5.84 -39.46 -8.30
N GLY A 283 6.76 -38.79 -8.99
CA GLY A 283 6.45 -37.70 -9.91
C GLY A 283 5.66 -38.18 -11.13
N ARG A 284 4.33 -38.03 -11.11
CA ARG A 284 3.48 -38.13 -12.30
C ARG A 284 2.95 -36.75 -12.67
N VAL A 285 3.54 -36.18 -13.72
CA VAL A 285 3.04 -34.97 -14.37
C VAL A 285 1.74 -35.33 -15.11
N ALA A 286 0.60 -34.83 -14.63
CA ALA A 286 -0.65 -34.82 -15.39
C ALA A 286 -0.77 -33.45 -16.07
N LEU A 287 -0.53 -33.40 -17.38
CA LEU A 287 -0.89 -32.25 -18.22
C LEU A 287 -2.37 -32.44 -18.59
N ASP A 288 -3.25 -31.59 -18.07
CA ASP A 288 -4.63 -31.51 -18.54
C ASP A 288 -4.64 -30.62 -19.80
N GLU A 289 -4.88 -31.22 -20.97
CA GLU A 289 -4.81 -30.54 -22.28
C GLU A 289 -6.15 -29.91 -22.72
N ASP A 290 -7.17 -29.85 -21.87
CA ASP A 290 -8.45 -29.19 -22.21
C ASP A 290 -8.95 -28.23 -21.12
N ALA A 291 -8.43 -26.98 -21.11
CA ALA A 291 -9.06 -25.83 -20.43
C ALA A 291 -8.77 -24.49 -21.12
#